data_AF-A0A945HU70-F1
#
_entry.id   AF-A0A945HU70-F1
#
_cell.length_a   1.000
_cell.length_b   1.000
_cell.length_c   1.000
_cell.angle_alpha   90.00
_cell.angle_beta   90.00
_cell.angle_gamma   90.00
#
_symmetry.space_group_name_H-M   'P 1'
#
loop_
_entity.id
_entity.type
_entity.pdbx_description
1 polymer ?
#
loop_
_entity_poly.entity_id
_entity_poly.type
_entity_poly.pdbx_seq_one_letter_code
_entity_poly.pdbx_strand_id
1 'polypeptide(L)'
;MNNYFKIIKKYVLFFIVLSLTSCLTNVEDEVEIDPCLDITFSVSVKPIIDAHCVQCHGNGGIYPNLTSYNLISLVAGKIKSEVVSREMPKEESLTQDQIDAIVCWVDSGALNN
;
A
#
# COMPACT_ATOMS: atom_id res chain seq x y z
N MET A 1 -23.67 35.78 -54.94
CA MET A 1 -23.14 34.49 -54.42
C MET A 1 -21.73 34.59 -53.82
N ASN A 2 -20.87 35.51 -54.28
CA ASN A 2 -19.43 35.52 -53.96
C ASN A 2 -19.08 36.09 -52.57
N ASN A 3 -19.97 36.87 -51.97
CA ASN A 3 -19.75 37.48 -50.65
C ASN A 3 -20.11 36.54 -49.49
N TYR A 4 -21.07 35.63 -49.69
CA TYR A 4 -21.47 34.63 -48.71
C TYR A 4 -20.33 33.62 -48.43
N PHE A 5 -19.63 33.21 -49.50
CA PHE A 5 -18.47 32.31 -49.42
C PHE A 5 -17.26 32.93 -48.69
N LYS A 6 -17.09 34.26 -48.79
CA LYS A 6 -16.03 35.00 -48.08
C LYS A 6 -16.33 35.13 -46.58
N ILE A 7 -17.60 35.30 -46.23
CA ILE A 7 -18.07 35.42 -44.85
C ILE A 7 -17.93 34.06 -44.14
N ILE A 8 -18.36 32.97 -44.78
CA ILE A 8 -18.18 31.61 -44.26
C ILE A 8 -16.70 31.27 -44.06
N LYS A 9 -15.82 31.61 -45.03
CA LYS A 9 -14.37 31.41 -44.88
C LYS A 9 -13.79 32.16 -43.68
N LYS A 10 -14.25 33.39 -43.41
CA LYS A 10 -13.80 34.18 -42.25
C LYS A 10 -14.22 33.54 -40.93
N TYR A 11 -15.45 33.04 -40.84
CA TYR A 11 -15.95 32.39 -39.62
C TYR A 11 -15.33 31.00 -39.41
N VAL A 12 -15.07 30.23 -40.48
CA VAL A 12 -14.35 28.95 -40.40
C VAL A 12 -12.91 29.16 -39.93
N LEU A 13 -12.22 30.19 -40.43
CA LEU A 13 -10.86 30.52 -40.00
C LEU A 13 -10.82 30.92 -38.52
N PHE A 14 -11.84 31.63 -38.03
CA PHE A 14 -11.96 32.05 -36.62
C PHE A 14 -12.23 30.86 -35.68
N PHE A 15 -13.08 29.92 -36.09
CA PHE A 15 -13.43 28.73 -35.27
C PHE A 15 -12.25 27.74 -35.13
N ILE A 16 -11.41 27.61 -36.16
CA ILE A 16 -10.21 26.76 -36.14
C ILE A 16 -9.18 27.26 -35.13
N VAL A 17 -9.00 28.59 -35.01
CA VAL A 17 -8.04 29.18 -34.06
C VAL A 17 -8.51 29.01 -32.61
N LEU A 18 -9.82 29.07 -32.36
CA LEU A 18 -10.41 28.86 -31.03
C LEU A 18 -10.25 27.41 -30.52
N SER A 19 -10.05 26.46 -31.44
CA SER A 19 -9.96 25.03 -31.15
C SER A 19 -8.56 24.58 -30.67
N LEU A 20 -7.53 25.43 -30.86
CA LEU A 20 -6.13 25.06 -30.61
C LEU A 20 -5.62 25.40 -29.19
N THR A 21 -6.43 26.05 -28.35
CA THR A 21 -6.00 26.51 -27.01
C THR A 21 -6.32 25.56 -25.86
N SER A 22 -6.96 24.41 -26.12
CA SER A 22 -7.53 23.56 -25.06
C SER A 22 -6.65 22.39 -24.59
N CYS A 23 -5.38 22.29 -25.01
CA CYS A 23 -4.53 21.14 -24.67
C CYS A 23 -3.16 21.56 -24.08
N LEU A 24 -3.18 22.10 -22.87
CA LEU A 24 -2.04 22.08 -21.95
C LEU A 24 -2.55 21.64 -20.57
N THR A 25 -2.70 20.34 -20.37
CA THR A 25 -2.90 19.77 -19.03
C THR A 25 -1.52 19.54 -18.42
N ASN A 26 -1.12 20.39 -17.48
CA ASN A 26 0.08 20.13 -16.68
C ASN A 26 -0.24 18.95 -15.77
N VAL A 27 0.48 17.85 -15.93
CA VAL A 27 0.50 16.75 -14.97
C VAL A 27 1.45 17.20 -13.86
N GLU A 28 0.90 17.58 -12.72
CA GLU A 28 1.69 17.70 -11.49
C GLU A 28 1.87 16.29 -10.95
N ASP A 29 3.14 15.86 -10.81
CA ASP A 29 3.47 14.56 -10.24
C ASP A 29 3.03 14.53 -8.77
N GLU A 30 1.96 13.79 -8.47
CA GLU A 30 1.57 13.48 -7.11
C GLU A 30 2.64 12.58 -6.49
N VAL A 31 3.24 13.02 -5.38
CA VAL A 31 4.21 12.20 -4.64
C VAL A 31 3.45 11.08 -3.96
N GLU A 32 3.49 9.88 -4.52
CA GLU A 32 3.02 8.68 -3.84
C GLU A 32 3.93 8.37 -2.65
N ILE A 33 3.43 8.60 -1.44
CA ILE A 33 4.09 8.20 -0.21
C ILE A 33 3.85 6.71 -0.03
N ASP A 34 4.92 5.92 -0.04
CA ASP A 34 4.85 4.50 0.28
C ASP A 34 4.37 4.32 1.74
N PRO A 35 3.18 3.73 1.98
CA PRO A 35 2.65 3.53 3.32
C PRO A 35 3.50 2.57 4.17
N CYS A 36 4.39 1.78 3.55
CA CYS A 36 5.30 0.87 4.23
C CYS A 36 6.60 1.53 4.70
N LEU A 37 6.89 2.77 4.30
CA LEU A 37 8.21 3.40 4.47
C LEU A 37 8.68 3.47 5.94
N ASP A 38 7.75 3.74 6.86
CA ASP A 38 8.04 3.92 8.28
C ASP A 38 7.82 2.64 9.12
N ILE A 39 7.51 1.51 8.48
CA ILE A 39 7.26 0.24 9.17
C ILE A 39 8.58 -0.42 9.56
N THR A 40 8.75 -0.66 10.86
CA THR A 40 9.91 -1.35 11.42
C THR A 40 9.49 -2.55 12.25
N PHE A 41 10.39 -3.53 12.41
CA PHE A 41 10.10 -4.67 13.27
C PHE A 41 9.87 -4.23 14.71
N SER A 42 10.78 -3.44 15.26
CA SER A 42 10.79 -3.11 16.68
C SER A 42 9.60 -2.25 17.12
N VAL A 43 9.19 -1.29 16.29
CA VAL A 43 8.10 -0.34 16.62
C VAL A 43 6.75 -0.83 16.13
N SER A 44 6.66 -1.34 14.91
CA SER A 44 5.37 -1.61 14.27
C SER A 44 4.93 -3.07 14.42
N VAL A 45 5.83 -4.04 14.24
CA VAL A 45 5.45 -5.46 14.14
C VAL A 45 5.53 -6.19 15.48
N LYS A 46 6.63 -6.03 16.22
CA LYS A 46 6.86 -6.77 17.47
C LYS A 46 5.74 -6.55 18.49
N PRO A 47 5.22 -5.32 18.72
CA PRO A 47 4.11 -5.12 19.64
C PRO A 47 2.84 -5.89 19.24
N ILE A 48 2.56 -6.00 17.93
CA ILE A 48 1.42 -6.77 17.41
C ILE A 48 1.61 -8.26 17.70
N ILE A 49 2.80 -8.81 17.39
CA ILE A 49 3.12 -10.22 17.64
C ILE A 49 3.05 -10.54 19.15
N ASP A 50 3.63 -9.69 19.99
CA ASP A 50 3.65 -9.86 21.44
C ASP A 50 2.24 -9.85 22.03
N ALA A 51 1.38 -8.94 21.57
CA ALA A 51 0.02 -8.78 22.08
C ALA A 51 -0.93 -9.91 21.63
N HIS A 52 -0.85 -10.30 20.36
CA HIS A 52 -1.90 -11.11 19.72
C HIS A 52 -1.48 -12.55 19.40
N CYS A 53 -0.18 -12.87 19.44
CA CYS A 53 0.32 -14.17 19.00
C CYS A 53 1.02 -14.95 20.12
N VAL A 54 1.84 -14.27 20.93
CA VAL A 54 2.74 -14.92 21.90
C VAL A 54 2.01 -15.70 22.99
N GLN A 55 0.76 -15.38 23.32
CA GLN A 55 -0.02 -16.17 24.30
C GLN A 55 -0.10 -17.65 23.91
N CYS A 56 -0.30 -17.95 22.62
CA CYS A 56 -0.36 -19.32 22.11
C CYS A 56 0.99 -19.76 21.51
N HIS A 57 1.69 -18.83 20.85
CA HIS A 57 2.95 -19.05 20.13
C HIS A 57 4.19 -18.63 20.94
N GLY A 58 4.11 -18.73 22.27
CA GLY A 58 5.20 -18.39 23.18
C GLY A 58 6.25 -19.48 23.33
N ASN A 59 7.19 -19.28 24.28
CA ASN A 59 8.19 -20.29 24.60
C ASN A 59 7.53 -21.52 25.23
N GLY A 60 7.67 -22.69 24.60
CA GLY A 60 6.97 -23.92 25.02
C GLY A 60 5.48 -23.97 24.64
N GLY A 61 4.99 -22.98 23.88
CA GLY A 61 3.65 -22.96 23.32
C GLY A 61 3.53 -23.77 22.02
N ILE A 62 2.47 -23.49 21.27
CA ILE A 62 2.21 -24.09 19.96
C ILE A 62 3.24 -23.57 18.95
N TYR A 63 3.85 -24.46 18.18
CA TYR A 63 4.77 -24.08 17.11
C TYR A 63 4.05 -23.23 16.03
N PRO A 64 4.68 -22.17 15.48
CA PRO A 64 6.04 -21.69 15.74
C PRO A 64 6.17 -20.90 17.05
N ASN A 65 7.38 -20.85 17.59
CA ASN A 65 7.72 -19.95 18.69
C ASN A 65 7.98 -18.54 18.12
N LEU A 66 7.25 -17.54 18.60
CA LEU A 66 7.27 -16.15 18.12
C LEU A 66 7.81 -15.17 19.18
N THR A 67 8.70 -15.63 20.07
CA THR A 67 9.18 -14.80 21.20
C THR A 67 10.40 -13.94 20.91
N SER A 68 11.08 -14.14 19.76
CA SER A 68 12.27 -13.37 19.40
C SER A 68 12.31 -13.07 17.91
N TYR A 69 12.98 -11.99 17.53
CA TYR A 69 13.15 -11.60 16.13
C TYR A 69 13.67 -12.75 15.26
N ASN A 70 14.72 -13.46 15.73
CA ASN A 70 15.33 -14.56 14.97
C ASN A 70 14.31 -15.67 14.69
N LEU A 71 13.41 -15.96 15.62
CA LEU A 71 12.39 -17.00 15.41
C LEU A 71 11.24 -16.50 14.54
N ILE A 72 10.80 -15.25 14.72
CA ILE A 72 9.72 -14.62 13.95
C ILE A 72 10.12 -14.48 12.48
N SER A 73 11.30 -13.93 12.20
CA SER A 73 11.82 -13.70 10.84
C SER A 73 11.95 -14.99 10.03
N LEU A 74 12.33 -16.11 10.66
CA LEU A 74 12.41 -17.43 10.01
C LEU A 74 11.07 -17.92 9.45
N VAL A 75 9.94 -17.47 10.03
CA VAL A 75 8.59 -17.89 9.63
C VAL A 75 7.73 -16.72 9.15
N ALA A 76 8.34 -15.56 8.86
CA ALA A 76 7.67 -14.31 8.50
C ALA A 76 6.66 -14.49 7.35
N GLY A 77 7.03 -15.22 6.29
CA GLY A 77 6.13 -15.52 5.18
C GLY A 77 4.88 -16.32 5.59
N LYS A 78 5.02 -17.25 6.54
CA LYS A 78 3.88 -18.00 7.09
C LYS A 78 3.00 -17.09 7.95
N ILE A 79 3.59 -16.24 8.78
CA ILE A 79 2.85 -15.27 9.58
C ILE A 79 2.00 -14.40 8.65
N LYS A 80 2.61 -13.82 7.60
CA LYS A 80 1.89 -13.03 6.59
C LYS A 80 0.72 -13.81 5.99
N SER A 81 0.92 -15.06 5.55
CA SER A 81 -0.18 -15.84 4.94
C SER A 81 -1.35 -16.05 5.88
N GLU A 82 -1.09 -16.33 7.17
CA GLU A 82 -2.13 -16.65 8.17
C GLU A 82 -2.90 -15.39 8.60
N VAL A 83 -2.22 -14.24 8.72
CA VAL A 83 -2.90 -12.98 9.08
C VAL A 83 -3.71 -12.42 7.91
N VAL A 84 -3.20 -12.55 6.66
CA VAL A 84 -3.92 -12.13 5.46
C VAL A 84 -5.16 -12.99 5.22
N SER A 85 -5.06 -14.31 5.44
CA SER A 85 -6.22 -15.21 5.35
C SER A 85 -7.16 -15.09 6.56
N ARG A 86 -6.79 -14.31 7.59
CA ARG A 86 -7.52 -14.17 8.85
C ARG A 86 -7.72 -15.51 9.57
N GLU A 87 -6.81 -16.46 9.36
CA GLU A 87 -6.80 -17.75 10.05
C GLU A 87 -6.15 -17.67 11.43
N MET A 88 -5.24 -16.70 11.60
CA MET A 88 -4.64 -16.36 12.88
C MET A 88 -4.75 -14.85 13.13
N PRO A 89 -4.97 -14.43 14.39
CA PRO A 89 -5.26 -15.27 15.56
C PRO A 89 -6.63 -15.99 15.49
N LYS A 90 -6.82 -17.05 16.29
CA LYS A 90 -8.07 -17.85 16.28
C LYS A 90 -9.21 -17.22 17.07
N GLU A 91 -8.89 -16.61 18.20
CA GLU A 91 -9.87 -16.09 19.16
C GLU A 91 -10.19 -14.61 18.95
N GLU A 92 -9.39 -13.92 18.13
CA GLU A 92 -9.53 -12.51 17.83
C GLU A 92 -9.07 -12.20 16.40
N SER A 93 -9.47 -11.05 15.87
CA SER A 93 -9.05 -10.58 14.56
C SER A 93 -8.20 -9.32 14.68
N LEU A 94 -7.09 -9.30 13.94
CA LEU A 94 -6.30 -8.09 13.76
C LEU A 94 -7.08 -7.02 12.97
N THR A 95 -6.78 -5.76 13.24
CA THR A 95 -7.22 -4.64 12.39
C THR A 95 -6.51 -4.69 11.05
N GLN A 96 -7.04 -3.98 10.05
CA GLN A 96 -6.40 -3.92 8.74
C GLN A 96 -5.01 -3.28 8.82
N ASP A 97 -4.86 -2.17 9.56
CA ASP A 97 -3.56 -1.51 9.76
C ASP A 97 -2.51 -2.44 10.39
N GLN A 98 -2.93 -3.32 11.32
CA GLN A 98 -2.03 -4.31 11.92
C GLN A 98 -1.59 -5.38 10.91
N ILE A 99 -2.53 -5.85 10.08
CA ILE A 99 -2.22 -6.79 8.99
C ILE A 99 -1.27 -6.12 8.00
N ASP A 100 -1.54 -4.88 7.62
CA ASP A 100 -0.74 -4.13 6.64
C ASP A 100 0.67 -3.86 7.16
N ALA A 101 0.83 -3.52 8.45
CA ALA A 101 2.16 -3.39 9.07
C ALA A 101 2.96 -4.70 8.99
N ILE A 102 2.34 -5.85 9.27
CA ILE A 102 3.00 -7.16 9.13
C ILE A 102 3.35 -7.41 7.66
N VAL A 103 2.42 -7.20 6.73
CA VAL A 103 2.61 -7.41 5.29
C VAL A 103 3.76 -6.54 4.76
N CYS A 104 3.74 -5.23 5.03
CA CYS A 104 4.77 -4.27 4.66
C CYS A 104 6.16 -4.72 5.15
N TRP A 105 6.27 -5.12 6.41
CA TRP A 105 7.53 -5.57 6.99
C TRP A 105 8.04 -6.86 6.33
N VAL A 106 7.16 -7.84 6.09
CA VAL A 106 7.55 -9.09 5.42
C VAL A 106 7.99 -8.83 3.99
N ASP A 107 7.25 -8.00 3.24
CA ASP A 107 7.57 -7.69 1.84
C ASP A 107 8.83 -6.84 1.71
N SER A 108 9.17 -6.05 2.74
CA SER A 108 10.44 -5.32 2.86
C SER A 108 11.62 -6.18 3.31
N GLY A 109 11.46 -7.50 3.40
CA GLY A 109 12.54 -8.45 3.71
C GLY A 109 12.66 -8.83 5.18
N ALA A 110 11.63 -8.57 5.99
CA ALA A 110 11.56 -8.95 7.41
C ALA A 110 12.77 -8.48 8.24
N LEU A 111 13.22 -7.24 8.01
CA LEU A 111 14.42 -6.67 8.62
C LEU A 111 14.34 -6.51 10.14
N ASN A 112 15.48 -6.55 10.82
CA ASN A 112 15.59 -6.23 12.25
C ASN A 112 15.91 -4.74 12.44
N ASN A 113 14.89 -3.89 12.36
CA ASN A 113 15.01 -2.44 12.42
C ASN A 113 14.08 -1.80 13.45
#